data_AF-A0A7S1D921-F1
#
_entry.id   AF-A0A7S1D921-F1
#
_cell.length_a   1.000
_cell.length_b   1.000
_cell.length_c   1.000
_cell.angle_alpha   90.00
_cell.angle_beta   90.00
_cell.angle_gamma   90.00
#
_symmetry.space_group_name_H-M   'P 1'
#
loop_
_entity.id
_entity.type
_entity.pdbx_description
1 polymer ?
#
loop_
_entity_poly.entity_id
_entity_poly.type
_entity_poly.pdbx_seq_one_letter_code
_entity_poly.pdbx_strand_id
1 'polypeptide(L)'
;RVHDNYPHLLAEMFGYCLAAAHLNLPHHVAHGFMVSDVGSGGEGWKLVDDIPKDVVCDGPPKHKLPHVLHYCQRYMLGKWFIGKYRLRKDFISCESPLLMEPPPNIVNKNHQIAPDGTYLTFKSPHAPKRNAFMLCMLIPKLNQAAEFFKQHHCEGKTANFNKSYIFHRSIDD
;
A
#
# COMPACT_ATOMS: atom_id res chain seq x y z
N ARG A 1 1.85 22.70 -23.68
CA ARG A 1 1.55 21.33 -23.18
C ARG A 1 1.32 21.42 -21.66
N VAL A 2 0.78 20.39 -20.99
CA VAL A 2 0.49 20.48 -19.53
C VAL A 2 1.74 20.82 -18.72
N HIS A 3 2.85 20.14 -18.98
CA HIS A 3 4.13 20.40 -18.31
C HIS A 3 4.67 21.82 -18.53
N ASP A 4 4.51 22.37 -19.74
CA ASP A 4 5.02 23.72 -20.07
C ASP A 4 4.32 24.81 -19.25
N ASN A 5 3.03 24.62 -18.96
CA ASN A 5 2.23 25.58 -18.20
C ASN A 5 2.19 25.27 -16.69
N TYR A 6 2.37 23.99 -16.33
CA TYR A 6 2.28 23.50 -14.95
C TYR A 6 3.39 22.46 -14.70
N PRO A 7 4.66 22.90 -14.55
CA PRO A 7 5.80 21.99 -14.42
C PRO A 7 5.75 21.13 -13.15
N HIS A 8 4.96 21.54 -12.15
CA HIS A 8 4.76 20.80 -10.90
C HIS A 8 3.64 19.76 -10.96
N LEU A 9 2.80 19.77 -12.00
CA LEU A 9 1.80 18.74 -12.20
C LEU A 9 2.42 17.53 -12.87
N LEU A 10 2.05 16.34 -12.37
CA LEU A 10 2.34 15.08 -13.04
C LEU A 10 1.52 15.03 -14.32
N ALA A 11 2.10 15.49 -15.43
CA ALA A 11 1.41 15.60 -16.71
C ALA A 11 0.78 14.26 -17.15
N GLU A 12 1.39 13.14 -16.78
CA GLU A 12 0.86 11.78 -16.99
C GLU A 12 -0.46 11.50 -16.25
N MET A 13 -0.68 12.09 -15.07
CA MET A 13 -1.89 11.89 -14.27
C MET A 13 -3.01 12.85 -14.66
N PHE A 14 -2.66 14.09 -15.01
CA PHE A 14 -3.63 15.16 -15.25
C PHE A 14 -3.90 15.45 -16.73
N GLY A 15 -3.12 14.86 -17.64
CA GLY A 15 -3.22 15.12 -19.07
C GLY A 15 -4.63 14.85 -19.61
N TYR A 16 -5.21 13.71 -19.25
CA TYR A 16 -6.55 13.34 -19.71
C TYR A 16 -7.64 14.30 -19.21
N CYS A 17 -7.71 14.56 -17.89
CA CYS A 17 -8.80 15.37 -17.34
C CYS A 17 -8.71 16.84 -17.79
N LEU A 18 -7.50 17.40 -17.91
CA LEU A 18 -7.29 18.74 -18.45
C LEU A 18 -7.68 18.83 -19.92
N ALA A 19 -7.30 17.83 -20.74
CA ALA A 19 -7.68 17.80 -22.15
C ALA A 19 -9.19 17.63 -22.34
N ALA A 20 -9.83 16.73 -21.57
CA ALA A 20 -11.27 16.51 -21.63
C ALA A 20 -12.04 17.78 -21.23
N ALA A 21 -11.61 18.49 -20.19
CA ALA A 21 -12.20 19.76 -19.80
C ALA A 21 -11.99 20.85 -20.87
N HIS A 22 -10.78 20.98 -21.42
CA HIS A 22 -10.46 21.97 -22.45
C HIS A 22 -11.26 21.77 -23.74
N LEU A 23 -11.45 20.52 -24.15
CA LEU A 23 -12.19 20.14 -25.36
C LEU A 23 -13.70 19.98 -25.12
N ASN A 24 -14.18 20.25 -23.90
CA ASN A 24 -15.57 20.07 -23.48
C ASN A 24 -16.14 18.67 -23.79
N LEU A 25 -15.33 17.63 -23.53
CA LEU A 25 -15.73 16.25 -23.78
C LEU A 25 -16.60 15.71 -22.64
N PRO A 26 -17.68 14.98 -22.96
CA PRO A 26 -18.45 14.24 -21.96
C PRO A 26 -17.54 13.25 -21.21
N HIS A 27 -17.58 13.28 -19.89
CA HIS A 27 -16.81 12.37 -19.04
C HIS A 27 -17.58 12.05 -17.75
N HIS A 28 -17.24 10.94 -17.12
CA HIS A 28 -17.79 10.53 -15.83
C HIS A 28 -16.66 10.10 -14.90
N VAL A 29 -16.76 10.46 -13.62
CA VAL A 29 -15.78 10.03 -12.62
C VAL A 29 -16.17 8.64 -12.13
N ALA A 30 -15.31 7.66 -12.37
CA ALA A 30 -15.48 6.34 -11.80
C ALA A 30 -15.16 6.39 -10.30
N HIS A 31 -16.15 6.07 -9.46
CA HIS A 31 -15.98 5.93 -8.03
C HIS A 31 -15.78 4.46 -7.64
N GLY A 32 -15.00 4.21 -6.60
CA GLY A 32 -14.90 2.88 -6.00
C GLY A 32 -13.98 1.87 -6.71
N PHE A 33 -13.40 2.24 -7.86
CA PHE A 33 -12.56 1.31 -8.65
C PHE A 33 -11.23 0.98 -7.96
N MET A 34 -10.64 1.95 -7.28
CA MET A 34 -9.34 1.83 -6.62
C MET A 34 -9.37 2.33 -5.18
N VAL A 35 -8.36 1.92 -4.41
CA VAL A 35 -8.00 2.54 -3.12
C VAL A 35 -6.53 2.93 -3.14
N SER A 36 -6.21 4.08 -2.54
CA SER A 36 -4.86 4.62 -2.46
C SER A 36 -4.62 5.46 -1.22
N ASP A 37 -5.36 6.54 -1.01
CA ASP A 37 -5.20 7.41 0.15
C ASP A 37 -6.30 7.11 1.16
N VAL A 38 -5.90 6.60 2.33
CA VAL A 38 -6.81 6.19 3.41
C VAL A 38 -7.72 7.32 3.90
N GLY A 39 -7.38 8.58 3.64
CA GLY A 39 -8.18 9.76 3.96
C GLY A 39 -9.05 10.28 2.81
N SER A 40 -8.88 9.78 1.59
CA SER A 40 -9.54 10.31 0.40
C SER A 40 -11.01 9.86 0.27
N GLY A 41 -11.81 10.72 -0.34
CA GLY A 41 -13.19 10.44 -0.76
C GLY A 41 -13.25 9.91 -2.20
N GLY A 42 -14.35 9.25 -2.56
CA GLY A 42 -14.59 8.77 -3.93
C GLY A 42 -13.87 7.48 -4.33
N GLU A 43 -12.95 6.99 -3.51
CA GLU A 43 -12.29 5.68 -3.65
C GLU A 43 -13.12 4.52 -3.08
N GLY A 44 -12.69 3.29 -3.34
CA GLY A 44 -13.35 2.04 -2.93
C GLY A 44 -13.31 1.73 -1.43
N TRP A 45 -13.00 2.70 -0.58
CA TRP A 45 -12.81 2.47 0.86
C TRP A 45 -14.04 1.93 1.57
N LYS A 46 -15.25 2.28 1.09
CA LYS A 46 -16.49 1.72 1.65
C LYS A 46 -16.50 0.18 1.60
N LEU A 47 -15.98 -0.41 0.52
CA LEU A 47 -15.88 -1.87 0.39
C LEU A 47 -15.00 -2.47 1.50
N VAL A 48 -13.89 -1.79 1.83
CA VAL A 48 -12.98 -2.16 2.91
C VAL A 48 -13.60 -1.92 4.29
N ASP A 49 -14.29 -0.80 4.45
CA ASP A 49 -14.96 -0.42 5.70
C ASP A 49 -16.09 -1.40 6.05
N ASP A 50 -16.70 -2.06 5.07
CA ASP A 50 -17.75 -3.07 5.27
C ASP A 50 -17.19 -4.48 5.61
N ILE A 51 -15.88 -4.72 5.51
CA ILE A 51 -15.24 -6.03 5.83
C ILE A 51 -15.13 -6.21 7.36
N PRO A 52 -15.53 -7.31 8.00
CA PRO A 52 -15.33 -7.50 9.44
C PRO A 52 -13.85 -7.34 9.85
N LYS A 53 -13.57 -6.69 10.98
CA LYS A 53 -12.19 -6.31 11.37
C LYS A 53 -11.26 -7.52 11.46
N ASP A 54 -11.76 -8.60 12.03
CA ASP A 54 -11.09 -9.88 12.25
C ASP A 54 -10.62 -10.54 10.94
N VAL A 55 -11.31 -10.31 9.82
CA VAL A 55 -10.95 -10.93 8.53
C VAL A 55 -10.21 -9.99 7.56
N VAL A 56 -9.88 -8.76 7.98
CA VAL A 56 -9.18 -7.78 7.11
C VAL A 56 -7.83 -8.32 6.62
N CYS A 57 -7.10 -9.02 7.50
CA CYS A 57 -5.79 -9.59 7.18
C CYS A 57 -5.84 -11.07 6.79
N ASP A 58 -6.95 -11.77 7.09
CA ASP A 58 -7.11 -13.21 6.87
C ASP A 58 -7.71 -13.57 5.50
N GLY A 59 -7.65 -12.65 4.54
CA GLY A 59 -8.16 -12.85 3.19
C GLY A 59 -9.64 -12.48 3.06
N PRO A 60 -9.95 -11.19 2.80
CA PRO A 60 -11.33 -10.75 2.64
C PRO A 60 -12.00 -11.41 1.42
N PRO A 61 -13.34 -11.54 1.42
CA PRO A 61 -14.07 -12.06 0.27
C PRO A 61 -13.74 -11.27 -1.00
N LYS A 62 -13.44 -11.96 -2.12
CA LYS A 62 -13.00 -11.31 -3.37
C LYS A 62 -13.97 -10.23 -3.88
N HIS A 63 -15.28 -10.42 -3.70
CA HIS A 63 -16.31 -9.46 -4.12
C HIS A 63 -16.38 -8.20 -3.24
N LYS A 64 -15.65 -8.16 -2.12
CA LYS A 64 -15.49 -7.00 -1.23
C LYS A 64 -14.14 -6.31 -1.41
N LEU A 65 -13.27 -6.83 -2.28
CA LEU A 65 -11.99 -6.21 -2.56
C LEU A 65 -12.14 -5.11 -3.62
N PRO A 66 -11.46 -3.97 -3.47
CA PRO A 66 -11.32 -3.02 -4.56
C PRO A 66 -10.58 -3.66 -5.73
N HIS A 67 -10.88 -3.22 -6.95
CA HIS A 67 -10.26 -3.79 -8.16
C HIS A 67 -8.77 -3.44 -8.27
N VAL A 68 -8.39 -2.26 -7.81
CA VAL A 68 -7.01 -1.76 -7.89
C VAL A 68 -6.54 -1.26 -6.52
N LEU A 69 -5.35 -1.73 -6.11
CA LEU A 69 -4.59 -1.16 -5.01
C LEU A 69 -3.54 -0.21 -5.61
N HIS A 70 -3.79 1.09 -5.56
CA HIS A 70 -2.85 2.08 -6.08
C HIS A 70 -1.87 2.49 -4.99
N TYR A 71 -0.67 1.91 -5.03
CA TYR A 71 0.38 2.17 -4.06
C TYR A 71 1.08 3.52 -4.33
N CYS A 72 0.59 4.58 -3.70
CA CYS A 72 1.21 5.92 -3.79
C CYS A 72 1.53 6.57 -2.44
N GLN A 73 0.90 6.12 -1.35
CA GLN A 73 1.03 6.72 -0.02
C GLN A 73 2.00 5.97 0.89
N ARG A 74 2.10 6.45 2.14
CA ARG A 74 2.68 5.72 3.26
C ARG A 74 1.54 5.09 4.06
N TYR A 75 1.59 3.78 4.25
CA TYR A 75 0.66 3.05 5.12
C TYR A 75 1.40 2.61 6.36
N MET A 76 0.81 2.89 7.52
CA MET A 76 1.45 2.70 8.81
C MET A 76 0.43 2.26 9.84
N LEU A 77 0.80 1.31 10.68
CA LEU A 77 0.00 0.87 11.82
C LEU A 77 0.93 0.22 12.85
N GLY A 78 1.02 0.75 14.06
CA GLY A 78 2.14 0.43 14.95
C GLY A 78 3.49 0.68 14.26
N LYS A 79 4.40 -0.28 14.33
CA LYS A 79 5.71 -0.27 13.63
C LYS A 79 5.68 -0.94 12.25
N TRP A 80 4.52 -1.37 11.76
CA TRP A 80 4.41 -1.89 10.39
C TRP A 80 4.21 -0.74 9.43
N PHE A 81 5.06 -0.71 8.41
CA PHE A 81 5.19 0.41 7.51
C PHE A 81 5.38 -0.12 6.09
N ILE A 82 4.74 0.52 5.12
CA ILE A 82 5.16 0.45 3.73
C ILE A 82 4.90 1.81 3.07
N GLY A 83 5.81 2.28 2.23
CA GLY A 83 5.67 3.61 1.65
C GLY A 83 6.49 3.80 0.39
N LYS A 84 5.92 4.56 -0.56
CA LYS A 84 6.55 4.87 -1.83
C LYS A 84 7.99 5.34 -1.62
N TYR A 85 8.92 4.81 -2.42
CA TYR A 85 10.36 5.09 -2.36
C TYR A 85 11.10 4.63 -1.09
N ARG A 86 10.45 3.89 -0.18
CA ARG A 86 11.12 3.36 1.03
C ARG A 86 11.60 1.93 0.85
N LEU A 87 10.98 1.17 -0.03
CA LEU A 87 11.40 -0.19 -0.34
C LEU A 87 12.79 -0.15 -0.98
N ARG A 88 13.72 -0.98 -0.49
CA ARG A 88 15.05 -1.07 -1.07
C ARG A 88 14.97 -1.48 -2.54
N LYS A 89 15.88 -0.90 -3.35
CA LYS A 89 15.95 -1.17 -4.79
C LYS A 89 16.32 -2.62 -5.12
N ASP A 90 17.01 -3.29 -4.21
CA ASP A 90 17.44 -4.68 -4.33
C ASP A 90 16.48 -5.68 -3.66
N PHE A 91 15.26 -5.25 -3.28
CA PHE A 91 14.29 -6.12 -2.62
C PHE A 91 14.02 -7.42 -3.42
N ILE A 92 13.92 -7.30 -4.74
CA ILE A 92 13.81 -8.45 -5.65
C ILE A 92 15.24 -8.89 -6.04
N SER A 93 15.91 -9.59 -5.13
CA SER A 93 17.20 -10.26 -5.36
C SER A 93 17.28 -11.57 -4.58
N CYS A 94 18.29 -12.40 -4.84
CA CYS A 94 18.44 -13.68 -4.15
C CYS A 94 18.74 -13.50 -2.66
N GLU A 95 19.57 -12.51 -2.32
CA GLU A 95 20.14 -12.30 -1.00
C GLU A 95 19.23 -11.46 -0.08
N SER A 96 18.39 -10.59 -0.64
CA SER A 96 17.48 -9.74 0.14
C SER A 96 16.47 -10.54 0.97
N PRO A 97 16.28 -10.24 2.26
CA PRO A 97 15.20 -10.83 3.05
C PRO A 97 13.82 -10.37 2.55
N LEU A 98 12.81 -11.18 2.82
CA LEU A 98 11.40 -10.83 2.60
C LEU A 98 10.93 -9.84 3.67
N LEU A 99 9.87 -9.08 3.36
CA LEU A 99 9.24 -8.17 4.30
C LEU A 99 8.63 -8.95 5.47
N MET A 100 8.82 -8.42 6.68
CA MET A 100 8.10 -8.91 7.85
C MET A 100 6.60 -8.64 7.68
N GLU A 101 5.79 -9.68 7.82
CA GLU A 101 4.34 -9.58 7.67
C GLU A 101 3.69 -9.05 8.95
N PRO A 102 2.61 -8.26 8.82
CA PRO A 102 1.81 -7.86 9.96
C PRO A 102 1.11 -9.07 10.59
N PRO A 103 0.98 -9.12 11.93
CA PRO A 103 0.19 -10.15 12.59
C PRO A 103 -1.32 -9.89 12.30
N PRO A 104 -2.17 -10.94 12.29
CA PRO A 104 -3.60 -10.78 11.99
C PRO A 104 -4.32 -9.77 12.88
N ASN A 105 -3.91 -9.67 14.16
CA ASN A 105 -4.50 -8.77 15.14
C ASN A 105 -4.01 -7.31 15.03
N ILE A 106 -3.19 -6.95 14.04
CA ILE A 106 -2.68 -5.59 13.86
C ILE A 106 -3.81 -4.55 13.76
N VAL A 107 -4.96 -4.96 13.23
CA VAL A 107 -6.18 -4.13 13.08
C VAL A 107 -6.69 -3.53 14.39
N ASN A 108 -6.30 -4.10 15.54
CA ASN A 108 -6.67 -3.62 16.87
C ASN A 108 -5.82 -2.44 17.34
N LYS A 109 -4.70 -2.12 16.67
CA LYS A 109 -3.91 -0.93 16.96
C LYS A 109 -4.65 0.33 16.51
N ASN A 110 -4.42 1.42 17.23
CA ASN A 110 -5.05 2.73 16.98
C ASN A 110 -4.02 3.87 16.82
N HIS A 111 -2.77 3.52 16.60
CA HIS A 111 -1.65 4.45 16.44
C HIS A 111 -0.73 4.00 15.30
N GLN A 112 0.10 4.92 14.84
CA GLN A 112 1.16 4.70 13.86
C GLN A 112 2.48 5.23 14.43
N ILE A 113 3.56 4.51 14.14
CA ILE A 113 4.92 4.89 14.48
C ILE A 113 5.67 5.02 13.17
N ALA A 114 6.19 6.21 12.88
CA ALA A 114 7.00 6.44 11.68
C ALA A 114 8.42 5.84 11.86
N PRO A 115 9.16 5.57 10.77
CA PRO A 115 10.52 5.02 10.85
C PRO A 115 11.52 5.85 11.65
N ASP A 116 11.26 7.15 11.83
CA ASP A 116 12.06 8.05 12.66
C ASP A 116 11.70 8.01 14.17
N GLY A 117 10.71 7.19 14.54
CA GLY A 117 10.21 7.06 15.91
C GLY A 117 9.01 7.96 16.25
N THR A 118 8.54 8.79 15.31
CA THR A 118 7.40 9.68 15.58
C THR A 118 6.12 8.88 15.83
N TYR A 119 5.52 9.07 17.01
CA TYR A 119 4.26 8.44 17.41
C TYR A 119 3.07 9.34 17.08
N LEU A 120 2.05 8.80 16.42
CA LEU A 120 0.81 9.52 16.10
C LEU A 120 -0.41 8.63 16.34
N THR A 121 -1.44 9.19 16.96
CA THR A 121 -2.76 8.55 17.07
C THR A 121 -3.62 8.91 15.87
N PHE A 122 -4.42 7.96 15.37
CA PHE A 122 -5.34 8.26 14.26
C PHE A 122 -6.46 9.20 14.70
N LYS A 123 -6.72 10.22 13.86
CA LYS A 123 -7.86 11.14 14.06
C LYS A 123 -9.18 10.54 13.55
N SER A 124 -9.13 9.74 12.48
CA SER A 124 -10.29 9.10 11.87
C SER A 124 -10.46 7.68 12.39
N PRO A 125 -11.68 7.25 12.77
CA PRO A 125 -11.93 5.88 13.24
C PRO A 125 -11.75 4.81 12.13
N HIS A 126 -11.81 5.22 10.86
CA HIS A 126 -11.62 4.31 9.72
C HIS A 126 -10.14 4.10 9.38
N ALA A 127 -9.29 5.09 9.67
CA ALA A 127 -7.88 5.08 9.27
C ALA A 127 -7.08 3.86 9.75
N PRO A 128 -7.23 3.36 11.00
CA PRO A 128 -6.49 2.16 11.43
C PRO A 128 -6.80 0.94 10.57
N LYS A 129 -8.09 0.70 10.30
CA LYS A 129 -8.54 -0.44 9.51
C LYS A 129 -8.09 -0.35 8.05
N ARG A 130 -8.19 0.84 7.44
CA ARG A 130 -7.73 1.07 6.06
C ARG A 130 -6.22 0.89 5.92
N ASN A 131 -5.43 1.34 6.90
CA ASN A 131 -3.99 1.07 6.95
C ASN A 131 -3.70 -0.43 7.13
N ALA A 132 -4.41 -1.11 8.05
CA ALA A 132 -4.28 -2.55 8.25
C ALA A 132 -4.53 -3.31 6.94
N PHE A 133 -5.61 -2.97 6.23
CA PHE A 133 -5.93 -3.54 4.93
C PHE A 133 -4.79 -3.36 3.92
N MET A 134 -4.27 -2.14 3.76
CA MET A 134 -3.17 -1.90 2.81
C MET A 134 -1.90 -2.66 3.17
N LEU A 135 -1.55 -2.73 4.45
CA LEU A 135 -0.38 -3.48 4.93
C LEU A 135 -0.56 -4.99 4.68
N CYS A 136 -1.70 -5.55 5.07
CA CYS A 136 -2.01 -6.97 4.94
C CYS A 136 -2.23 -7.42 3.50
N MET A 137 -2.56 -6.50 2.57
CA MET A 137 -2.67 -6.83 1.15
C MET A 137 -1.35 -6.62 0.40
N LEU A 138 -0.63 -5.52 0.63
CA LEU A 138 0.57 -5.19 -0.14
C LEU A 138 1.78 -6.02 0.28
N ILE A 139 2.03 -6.17 1.58
CA ILE A 139 3.25 -6.83 2.07
C ILE A 139 3.33 -8.29 1.63
N PRO A 140 2.29 -9.13 1.85
CA PRO A 140 2.33 -10.53 1.40
C PRO A 140 2.43 -10.65 -0.12
N LYS A 141 1.83 -9.72 -0.89
CA LYS A 141 1.91 -9.75 -2.36
C LYS A 141 3.29 -9.39 -2.89
N LEU A 142 3.97 -8.45 -2.26
CA LEU A 142 5.37 -8.15 -2.56
C LEU A 142 6.28 -9.32 -2.18
N ASN A 143 6.04 -9.96 -1.05
CA ASN A 143 6.74 -11.19 -0.66
C ASN A 143 6.54 -12.29 -1.69
N GLN A 144 5.30 -12.56 -2.12
CA GLN A 144 5.01 -13.56 -3.16
C GLN A 144 5.75 -13.27 -4.47
N ALA A 145 5.83 -12.00 -4.89
CA ALA A 145 6.59 -11.62 -6.08
C ALA A 145 8.10 -11.86 -5.91
N ALA A 146 8.66 -11.53 -4.74
CA ALA A 146 10.08 -11.78 -4.45
C ALA A 146 10.38 -13.28 -4.30
N GLU A 147 9.51 -14.05 -3.66
CA GLU A 147 9.58 -15.52 -3.57
C GLU A 147 9.56 -16.16 -4.95
N PHE A 148 8.63 -15.74 -5.81
CA PHE A 148 8.55 -16.22 -7.18
C PHE A 148 9.86 -15.96 -7.93
N PHE A 149 10.38 -14.73 -7.86
CA PHE A 149 11.67 -14.41 -8.48
C PHE A 149 12.79 -15.33 -7.94
N LYS A 150 12.87 -15.50 -6.61
CA LYS A 150 13.89 -16.33 -5.97
C LYS A 150 13.84 -17.79 -6.43
N GLN A 151 12.64 -18.37 -6.51
CA GLN A 151 12.44 -19.76 -6.92
C GLN A 151 12.85 -20.03 -8.37
N HIS A 152 12.76 -19.04 -9.25
CA HIS A 152 12.98 -19.21 -10.69
C HIS A 152 14.32 -18.67 -11.20
N HIS A 153 15.02 -17.84 -10.40
CA HIS A 153 16.21 -17.12 -10.88
C HIS A 153 17.44 -17.22 -9.96
N CYS A 154 17.37 -17.90 -8.81
CA CYS A 154 18.48 -17.99 -7.86
C CYS A 154 19.26 -19.31 -7.90
N GLU A 155 19.18 -20.06 -9.00
CA GLU A 155 19.93 -21.31 -9.16
C GLU A 155 21.42 -21.13 -8.84
N GLY A 156 21.96 -21.98 -7.96
CA GLY A 156 23.36 -21.92 -7.51
C GLY A 156 23.69 -20.86 -6.45
N LYS A 157 22.74 -20.01 -6.04
CA LYS A 157 22.88 -19.05 -4.93
C LYS A 157 21.93 -19.39 -3.78
N THR A 158 22.32 -19.05 -2.55
CA THR A 158 21.43 -19.20 -1.38
C THR A 158 20.31 -18.15 -1.45
N ALA A 159 19.12 -18.58 -1.88
CA ALA A 159 17.92 -17.75 -1.86
C ALA A 159 17.45 -17.49 -0.42
N ASN A 160 17.39 -16.22 -0.03
CA ASN A 160 16.95 -15.79 1.29
C ASN A 160 15.42 -15.66 1.35
N PHE A 161 14.76 -16.58 2.04
CA PHE A 161 13.30 -16.60 2.27
C PHE A 161 12.90 -16.07 3.66
N ASN A 162 13.83 -15.52 4.44
CA ASN A 162 13.54 -15.05 5.79
C ASN A 162 12.70 -13.76 5.74
N LYS A 163 11.55 -13.75 6.43
CA LYS A 163 10.67 -12.58 6.59
C LYS A 163 11.14 -11.65 7.70
N SER A 164 12.33 -11.07 7.54
CA SER A 164 12.99 -10.25 8.57
C SER A 164 13.17 -8.78 8.19
N TYR A 165 12.81 -8.38 6.96
CA TYR A 165 12.97 -6.98 6.55
C TYR A 165 11.89 -6.11 7.18
N ILE A 166 12.33 -5.18 8.03
CA ILE A 166 11.53 -4.10 8.62
C ILE A 166 12.06 -2.73 8.18
N PHE A 167 11.18 -1.73 8.17
CA PHE A 167 11.54 -0.33 7.87
C PHE A 167 12.00 0.45 9.11
N HIS A 168 11.94 -0.18 10.28
CA HIS A 168 12.37 0.36 11.58
C HIS A 168 13.70 -0.29 12.01
N ARG A 169 14.33 0.25 13.05
CA ARG A 169 15.54 -0.35 13.65
C ARG A 169 15.23 -1.66 14.40
N SER A 170 14.07 -1.74 15.04
CA SER A 170 13.53 -2.92 15.72
C SER A 170 12.01 -2.95 15.60
N ILE A 171 11.41 -4.14 15.77
CA ILE A 171 9.96 -4.30 15.89
C ILE A 171 9.51 -4.37 17.37
N ASP A 172 10.43 -4.70 18.27
CA ASP A 172 10.20 -4.68 19.72
C ASP A 172 9.91 -3.26 20.18
N ASP A 173 8.85 -3.10 20.99
CA ASP A 173 8.35 -1.80 21.46
C ASP A 173 9.39 -1.00 22.26
#